data_AF-A0A1H6RP59-F1
#
_entry.id   AF-A0A1H6RP59-F1
#
_cell.length_a   1.000
_cell.length_b   1.000
_cell.length_c   1.000
_cell.angle_alpha   90.00
_cell.angle_beta   90.00
_cell.angle_gamma   90.00
#
_symmetry.space_group_name_H-M   'P 1'
#
loop_
_entity.id
_entity.type
_entity.pdbx_description
1 polymer ?
#
loop_
_entity_poly.entity_id
_entity_poly.type
_entity_poly.pdbx_seq_one_letter_code
_entity_poly.pdbx_strand_id
1 'polypeptide(L)' 'MVGLTKEKIIISGLVALFEAIGLYGVLLMLCGMVPAQCDPTVSISVISILSAFIWGYLLCRNC' A
#
# COMPACT_ATOMS: atom_id res chain seq x y z
N MET A 1 -17.70 17.01 12.59
CA MET A 1 -16.86 16.73 11.42
C MET A 1 -15.42 16.75 11.89
N VAL A 2 -14.83 15.58 12.13
CA VAL A 2 -13.41 15.50 12.55
C VAL A 2 -12.59 15.76 11.29
N GLY A 3 -12.24 17.03 11.05
CA GLY A 3 -11.57 17.43 9.82
C GLY A 3 -10.28 16.64 9.57
N LEU A 4 -10.00 16.38 8.29
CA LEU A 4 -8.74 15.81 7.81
C LEU A 4 -7.56 16.71 8.26
N THR A 5 -6.96 16.40 9.41
CA THR A 5 -5.71 17.03 9.85
C THR A 5 -4.57 16.53 8.98
N LYS A 6 -3.61 17.40 8.66
CA LYS A 6 -2.42 17.05 7.85
C LYS A 6 -1.69 15.80 8.35
N GLU A 7 -1.62 15.62 9.68
CA GLU A 7 -1.02 14.45 10.31
C GLU A 7 -1.74 13.14 9.94
N LYS A 8 -3.07 13.14 9.88
CA LYS A 8 -3.85 11.95 9.50
C LYS A 8 -3.63 11.55 8.05
N ILE A 9 -3.40 12.51 7.15
CA ILE A 9 -3.09 12.25 5.74
C ILE A 9 -1.72 11.59 5.61
N ILE A 10 -0.73 12.07 6.37
CA ILE A 10 0.62 11.52 6.37
C ILE A 10 0.64 10.12 6.99
N ILE A 11 -0.02 9.94 8.13
CA ILE A 11 -0.13 8.64 8.82
C ILE A 11 -0.88 7.64 7.93
N SER A 12 -1.98 8.04 7.28
CA SER A 12 -2.70 7.13 6.39
C SER A 12 -1.86 6.73 5.18
N GLY A 13 -1.00 7.62 4.67
CA GLY A 13 -0.08 7.32 3.57
C GLY A 13 0.99 6.32 3.99
N LEU A 14 1.59 6.50 5.17
CA LEU A 14 2.56 5.56 5.74
C LEU A 14 1.94 4.18 5.97
N VAL A 15 0.77 4.13 6.59
CA VAL A 15 0.05 2.87 6.84
C VAL A 15 -0.29 2.16 5.53
N ALA A 16 -0.77 2.90 4.52
CA ALA A 16 -1.08 2.33 3.21
C ALA A 16 0.15 1.72 2.51
N LEU A 17 1.32 2.34 2.68
CA LEU A 17 2.56 1.86 2.09
C LEU A 17 3.08 0.59 2.79
N PHE A 18 2.99 0.52 4.12
CA PHE A 18 3.31 -0.68 4.89
C PHE A 18 2.39 -1.86 4.54
N GLU A 19 1.08 -1.61 4.48
CA GLU A 19 0.09 -2.63 4.10
C GLU A 19 0.31 -3.15 2.68
N ALA A 20 0.61 -2.25 1.72
CA ALA A 20 0.89 -2.64 0.34
C ALA A 20 2.13 -3.55 0.21
N ILE A 21 3.20 -3.26 0.95
CA ILE A 21 4.40 -4.11 0.99
C ILE A 21 4.08 -5.47 1.62
N GLY A 22 3.33 -5.48 2.72
CA GLY A 22 2.89 -6.70 3.40
C GLY A 22 2.06 -7.60 2.48
N LEU A 23 1.04 -7.04 1.84
CA LEU A 23 0.19 -7.75 0.87
C LEU A 23 0.98 -8.28 -0.32
N TYR A 24 1.92 -7.49 -0.84
CA TYR A 24 2.79 -7.93 -1.92
C TYR A 24 3.68 -9.11 -1.49
N GLY A 25 4.22 -9.09 -0.27
CA GLY A 25 4.97 -10.21 0.30
C GLY A 25 4.12 -11.48 0.47
N VAL A 26 2.88 -11.34 0.95
CA VAL A 26 1.93 -12.47 1.06
C VAL A 26 1.59 -13.05 -0.32
N LEU A 27 1.34 -12.19 -1.32
CA LEU A 27 1.13 -12.61 -2.71
C LEU A 27 2.30 -13.43 -3.25
N LEU A 28 3.53 -12.98 -3.01
CA LEU A 28 4.73 -13.72 -3.42
C LEU A 28 4.83 -15.08 -2.73
N MET A 29 4.56 -15.14 -1.42
CA MET A 29 4.55 -16.42 -0.68
C MET A 29 3.47 -17.38 -1.22
N LEU A 30 2.26 -16.88 -1.50
CA LEU A 30 1.16 -17.70 -2.05
C LEU A 30 1.48 -18.23 -3.44
N CYS A 31 2.16 -17.45 -4.27
CA CYS A 31 2.60 -17.87 -5.59
C CYS A 31 3.87 -18.75 -5.58
N GLY A 32 4.49 -18.98 -4.41
CA GLY A 32 5.76 -19.70 -4.30
C GLY A 32 6.92 -18.97 -5.01
N MET A 33 6.79 -17.65 -5.19
CA MET A 33 7.74 -16.84 -5.94
C MET A 33 8.77 -16.20 -5.01
N VAL A 34 10.04 -16.28 -5.41
CA VAL A 34 11.13 -15.59 -4.70
C VAL A 34 11.16 -14.13 -5.18
N PRO A 35 11.20 -13.12 -4.28
CA PRO A 35 11.22 -11.71 -4.68
C PRO A 35 12.37 -11.34 -5.62
N ALA A 36 13.49 -12.08 -5.57
CA ALA A 36 14.63 -11.92 -6.47
C ALA A 36 14.36 -12.33 -7.93
N GLN A 37 13.27 -13.06 -8.20
CA GLN A 37 12.87 -13.50 -9.53
C GLN A 37 11.84 -12.57 -10.18
N CYS A 38 11.28 -11.60 -9.43
CA CYS A 38 10.35 -10.63 -9.97
C CYS A 38 11.08 -9.46 -10.62
N ASP A 39 10.59 -9.03 -11.79
CA ASP A 39 11.00 -7.77 -12.38
C ASP A 39 10.74 -6.61 -11.42
N PRO A 40 11.76 -5.84 -11.02
CA PRO A 40 11.62 -4.79 -10.02
C PRO A 40 10.61 -3.71 -10.44
N THR A 41 10.52 -3.43 -11.74
CA THR A 41 9.53 -2.50 -12.30
C THR A 41 8.10 -2.96 -12.06
N VAL A 42 7.82 -4.26 -12.19
CA VAL A 42 6.49 -4.84 -11.96
C VAL A 42 6.18 -4.81 -10.47
N SER A 43 7.14 -5.18 -9.62
CA SER A 43 7.00 -5.14 -8.16
C SER A 43 6.65 -3.74 -7.66
N ILE A 44 7.39 -2.72 -8.11
CA ILE A 44 7.15 -1.32 -7.75
C ILE A 44 5.77 -0.86 -8.25
N SER A 45 5.39 -1.27 -9.46
CA SER A 45 4.09 -0.92 -10.04
C SER A 45 2.92 -1.50 -9.23
N VAL A 46 3.01 -2.76 -8.82
CA VAL A 46 1.99 -3.43 -7.99
C VAL A 46 1.89 -2.76 -6.62
N ILE A 47 3.01 -2.50 -5.95
CA ILE A 47 3.03 -1.82 -4.64
C ILE A 47 2.46 -0.39 -4.75
N SER A 48 2.77 0.33 -5.83
CA SER A 48 2.26 1.70 -6.06
C SER A 48 0.75 1.72 -6.23
N ILE A 49 0.19 0.78 -7.00
CA ILE A 49 -1.27 0.66 -7.20
C ILE A 49 -1.96 0.30 -5.89
N LEU A 50 -1.43 -0.68 -5.15
CA LEU A 50 -1.99 -1.11 -3.87
C LEU A 50 -1.97 0.02 -2.83
N SER A 51 -0.84 0.71 -2.69
CA SER A 51 -0.70 1.81 -1.74
C SER A 51 -1.62 2.99 -2.07
N ALA A 52 -1.77 3.36 -3.35
CA ALA A 52 -2.69 4.41 -3.77
C ALA A 52 -4.15 4.05 -3.45
N PHE A 53 -4.55 2.80 -3.69
CA PHE A 53 -5.91 2.34 -3.40
C PHE A 53 -6.23 2.35 -1.90
N ILE A 54 -5.32 1.79 -1.08
CA ILE A 54 -5.48 1.75 0.38
C ILE A 54 -5.48 3.16 0.95
N TRP A 55 -4.60 4.03 0.47
CA TRP A 55 -4.53 5.41 0.92
C TRP A 55 -5.79 6.19 0.60
N GLY A 56 -6.31 6.07 -0.63
CA GLY A 56 -7.57 6.68 -1.05
C GLY A 56 -8.75 6.20 -0.19
N TYR A 57 -8.84 4.90 0.08
CA TYR A 57 -9.85 4.34 0.97
C TYR A 57 -9.77 4.91 2.40
N LEU A 58 -8.56 4.97 2.97
CA LEU A 58 -8.34 5.52 4.31
C LEU A 58 -8.70 7.01 4.38
N LEU A 59 -8.42 7.78 3.32
CA LEU A 59 -8.81 9.19 3.25
C LEU A 59 -10.33 9.33 3.16
N CYS A 60 -10.99 8.57 2.27
CA CYS A 60 -12.45 8.56 2.15
C CYS A 60 -13.17 8.19 3.46
N ARG A 61 -12.62 7.26 4.24
CA ARG A 61 -13.23 6.84 5.51
C ARG A 61 -13.02 7.84 6.66
N ASN A 62 -12.12 8.81 6.50
CA ASN A 62 -11.86 9.86 7.48
C ASN A 62 -12.46 11.23 7.08
N CYS A 63 -13.12 11.34 5.93
CA CYS A 63 -13.92 12.50 5.50
C CYS A 63 -15.25 12.58 6.26
#